data_AF-A0A9K3H0Y1-F1
#
_entry.id   AF-A0A9K3H0Y1-F1
#
_cell.length_a   1.000
_cell.length_b   1.000
_cell.length_c   1.000
_cell.angle_alpha   90.00
_cell.angle_beta   90.00
_cell.angle_gamma   90.00
#
_symmetry.space_group_name_H-M   'P 1'
#
loop_
_entity.id
_entity.type
_entity.pdbx_description
1 polymer ?
#
loop_
_entity_poly.entity_id
_entity_poly.type
_entity_poly.pdbx_seq_one_letter_code
_entity_poly.pdbx_strand_id
1 'polypeptide(L)' 'MNDDEEVEDDEDEHGETLCGACSVNYASDEFWICCDIYEIWFHGKCVKITLAKAEHIKQYKCPACTNKRARP' A
#
# COMPACT_ATOMS: atom_id res chain seq x y z
N MET A 1 -12.76 41.07 -14.84
CA MET A 1 -13.19 40.14 -13.79
C MET A 1 -12.57 38.82 -14.19
N ASN A 2 -11.44 38.50 -13.57
CA ASN A 2 -10.73 37.25 -13.81
C ASN A 2 -11.35 36.25 -12.84
N ASP A 3 -12.32 35.49 -13.33
CA ASP A 3 -13.03 34.48 -12.56
C ASP A 3 -12.13 33.25 -12.50
N ASP A 4 -11.33 33.25 -11.45
CA ASP A 4 -10.47 32.16 -10.99
C ASP A 4 -11.39 31.19 -10.25
N GLU A 5 -12.10 30.32 -10.98
CA GLU A 5 -12.81 29.19 -10.35
C GLU A 5 -11.78 28.09 -10.05
N GLU A 6 -11.24 28.22 -8.83
CA GLU A 6 -10.68 27.18 -7.98
C GLU A 6 -11.19 25.77 -8.29
N VAL A 7 -10.32 24.95 -8.91
CA VAL A 7 -10.49 23.49 -8.99
C VAL A 7 -10.11 22.94 -7.62
N GLU A 8 -11.07 22.87 -6.70
CA GLU A 8 -10.93 22.11 -5.47
C GLU A 8 -10.92 20.61 -5.83
N ASP A 9 -9.72 20.08 -6.06
CA ASP A 9 -9.38 18.65 -6.05
C ASP A 9 -9.50 18.14 -4.60
N ASP A 10 -10.73 18.12 -4.08
CA ASP A 10 -11.08 17.62 -2.75
C ASP A 10 -11.66 16.20 -2.90
N GLU A 11 -10.80 15.24 -3.28
CA GLU A 11 -11.11 13.80 -3.21
C GLU A 11 -10.14 13.02 -2.31
N ASP A 12 -9.25 13.70 -1.56
CA ASP A 12 -8.28 13.08 -0.64
C ASP A 12 -8.86 12.74 0.77
N GLU A 13 -10.18 12.73 0.96
CA GLU A 13 -10.81 12.32 2.23
C GLU A 13 -11.28 10.85 2.28
N HIS A 14 -11.19 10.13 1.16
CA HIS A 14 -11.60 8.71 1.09
C HIS A 14 -10.46 7.77 0.71
N GLY A 15 -9.55 7.54 1.65
CA GLY A 15 -8.98 6.20 1.92
C GLY A 15 -8.60 5.35 0.70
N GLU A 16 -8.00 5.96 -0.33
CA GLU A 16 -7.50 5.22 -1.46
C GLU A 16 -6.41 4.29 -0.93
N THR A 17 -6.67 2.99 -0.95
CA THR A 17 -5.73 2.00 -0.44
C THR A 17 -4.53 2.00 -1.39
N LEU A 18 -3.54 2.84 -1.09
CA LEU A 18 -2.32 3.00 -1.87
C LEU A 18 -1.33 1.89 -1.50
N CYS A 19 -0.66 1.34 -2.51
CA CYS A 19 0.40 0.40 -2.24
C CYS A 19 1.60 1.12 -1.60
N GLY A 20 1.96 0.77 -0.37
CA GLY A 20 3.09 1.38 0.35
C GLY A 20 4.48 1.13 -0.24
N ALA A 21 4.59 0.47 -1.40
CA ALA A 21 5.84 0.20 -2.11
C ALA A 21 5.94 0.90 -3.48
N CYS A 22 4.82 1.08 -4.20
CA CYS A 22 4.81 1.76 -5.50
C CYS A 22 3.92 2.99 -5.54
N SER A 23 3.19 3.30 -4.46
CA SER A 23 2.29 4.45 -4.36
C SER A 23 1.27 4.52 -5.51
N VAL A 24 0.79 3.35 -5.95
CA VAL A 24 -0.26 3.20 -6.96
C VAL A 24 -1.58 2.90 -6.26
N ASN A 25 -2.67 3.47 -6.78
CA ASN A 25 -4.04 3.31 -6.31
C ASN A 25 -4.52 1.86 -6.35
N TYR A 26 -5.52 1.57 -5.53
CA TYR A 26 -6.12 0.24 -5.42
C TYR A 26 -6.65 -0.25 -6.78
N ALA A 27 -6.14 -1.40 -7.23
CA ALA A 27 -6.66 -2.10 -8.40
C ALA A 27 -7.26 -3.45 -7.97
N SER A 28 -8.54 -3.66 -8.26
CA SER A 28 -9.27 -4.86 -7.84
C SER A 28 -8.85 -6.15 -8.57
N ASP A 29 -8.13 -6.02 -9.69
CA ASP A 29 -7.53 -7.14 -10.43
C ASP A 29 -6.17 -7.59 -9.85
N GLU A 30 -5.66 -6.90 -8.84
CA GLU A 30 -4.35 -7.21 -8.26
C GLU A 30 -4.47 -7.95 -6.93
N PHE A 31 -3.44 -8.75 -6.62
CA PHE A 31 -3.34 -9.39 -5.32
C PHE A 31 -2.69 -8.44 -4.31
N TRP A 32 -3.39 -8.18 -3.20
CA TRP A 32 -2.95 -7.30 -2.12
C TRP A 32 -2.72 -8.07 -0.83
N ILE A 33 -1.79 -7.57 0.00
CA ILE A 33 -1.48 -8.11 1.32
C ILE A 33 -1.26 -6.97 2.32
N CYS A 34 -1.90 -7.07 3.49
CA CYS A 34 -1.77 -6.11 4.59
C CYS A 34 -0.65 -6.53 5.55
N CYS A 35 0.20 -5.58 5.94
CA CYS A 35 1.30 -5.85 6.88
C CYS A 35 0.84 -5.75 8.33
N ASP A 36 1.03 -6.79 9.13
CA ASP A 36 0.68 -6.82 10.56
C ASP A 36 1.42 -5.80 11.46
N ILE A 37 2.49 -5.16 10.98
CA ILE A 37 3.32 -4.26 11.80
C ILE A 37 2.98 -2.80 11.58
N TYR A 38 2.76 -2.42 10.32
CA TYR A 38 2.45 -1.04 9.95
C TYR A 38 0.99 -0.88 9.52
N GLU A 39 0.25 -1.98 9.39
CA GLU A 39 -1.14 -2.02 8.91
C GLU A 39 -1.29 -1.38 7.51
N ILE A 40 -0.20 -1.38 6.73
CA ILE A 40 -0.13 -0.86 5.36
C ILE A 40 -0.40 -1.97 4.36
N TRP A 41 -1.12 -1.62 3.29
CA TRP A 41 -1.42 -2.48 2.16
C TRP A 41 -0.35 -2.43 1.07
N PHE A 42 -0.05 -3.59 0.49
CA PHE A 42 0.93 -3.73 -0.58
C PHE A 42 0.44 -4.67 -1.66
N HIS A 43 0.77 -4.38 -2.92
CA HIS A 43 0.68 -5.37 -3.97
C HIS A 43 1.64 -6.52 -3.70
N GLY A 44 1.16 -7.77 -3.77
CA GLY A 44 2.01 -8.94 -3.63
C GLY A 44 3.19 -8.94 -4.62
N LYS A 45 3.00 -8.41 -5.84
CA LYS A 45 4.10 -8.22 -6.81
C LYS A 45 5.19 -7.27 -6.31
N CYS A 46 4.82 -6.16 -5.66
CA CYS A 46 5.75 -5.16 -5.15
C CYS A 46 6.56 -5.66 -3.94
N VAL A 47 5.98 -6.55 -3.14
CA VAL A 47 6.65 -7.14 -1.96
C VAL A 47 7.14 -8.58 -2.19
N LYS A 48 7.07 -9.08 -3.44
CA LYS A 48 7.46 -10.45 -3.83
C LYS A 48 6.74 -11.55 -3.02
N ILE A 49 5.45 -11.34 -2.75
CA ILE A 49 4.55 -12.31 -2.12
C ILE A 49 3.57 -12.81 -3.18
N THR A 50 3.47 -14.12 -3.30
CA THR A 50 2.48 -14.80 -4.13
C THR A 50 1.30 -15.24 -3.27
N LEU A 51 0.13 -15.48 -3.90
CA LEU A 51 -1.05 -16.05 -3.24
C LEU A 51 -0.70 -17.31 -2.43
N ALA A 52 0.01 -18.26 -3.05
CA ALA A 52 0.46 -19.49 -2.38
C ALA A 52 1.30 -19.22 -1.13
N LYS A 53 2.11 -18.15 -1.13
CA LYS A 53 2.90 -17.76 0.03
C LYS A 53 2.03 -17.10 1.10
N ALA A 54 1.09 -16.23 0.70
CA ALA A 54 0.15 -15.58 1.60
C ALA A 54 -0.78 -16.57 2.32
N GLU A 55 -1.24 -17.64 1.64
CA GLU A 55 -2.05 -18.70 2.24
C GLU A 55 -1.39 -19.38 3.44
N HIS A 56 -0.05 -19.42 3.47
CA HIS A 56 0.72 -20.04 4.54
C HIS A 56 1.28 -19.02 5.54
N ILE A 57 1.07 -17.72 5.33
CA ILE A 57 1.58 -16.65 6.21
C ILE A 57 0.51 -16.31 7.25
N LYS A 58 0.80 -16.57 8.52
CA LYS A 58 -0.06 -16.15 9.65
C LYS A 58 0.12 -14.69 10.05
N GLN A 59 1.32 -14.15 9.87
CA GLN A 59 1.66 -12.76 10.17
C GLN A 59 2.58 -12.25 9.08
N TYR A 60 2.10 -11.31 8.28
CA TYR A 60 2.87 -10.76 7.18
C TYR A 60 3.69 -9.55 7.62
N LYS A 61 5.01 -9.67 7.47
CA LYS A 61 5.97 -8.57 7.70
C LYS A 61 6.48 -8.09 6.35
N CYS A 62 6.20 -6.83 6.02
CA CYS A 62 6.69 -6.25 4.78
C CYS A 62 8.21 -6.06 4.80
N PRO A 63 8.86 -5.93 3.63
CA PRO A 63 10.31 -5.73 3.53
C PRO A 63 10.81 -4.54 4.34
N ALA A 64 9.99 -3.49 4.47
CA ALA A 64 10.30 -2.36 5.33
C ALA A 64 10.45 -2.80 6.79
N CYS A 65 9.54 -3.62 7.32
CA CYS A 65 9.62 -4.15 8.70
C CYS A 65 10.91 -4.93 8.96
N THR A 66 11.30 -5.75 7.98
CA THR A 66 12.51 -6.57 8.11
C THR A 66 13.77 -5.73 8.00
N ASN A 67 13.76 -4.67 7.17
CA ASN A 67 14.92 -3.82 6.95
C ASN A 67 15.17 -2.81 8.10
N LYS A 68 14.15 -2.39 8.85
CA LYS A 68 14.33 -1.41 9.95
C LYS A 68 15.11 -1.97 11.16
N ARG A 69 15.29 -3.30 11.27
CA ARG A 69 16.10 -3.93 12.32
C ARG A 69 17.62 -3.88 12.05
N ALA A 70 18.05 -3.30 10.93
CA ALA A 70 19.46 -3.20 10.55
C ALA A 70 20.03 -1.77 10.64
N ARG A 71 19.60 -0.96 11.62
CA ARG A 71 20.39 0.23 12.02
C ARG A 71 20.99 -0.03 13.41
N PRO A 72 22.32 -0.19 13.50
CA PRO A 72 23.03 -0.16 14.78
C PRO A 72 22.97 1.23 15.43
#